data_AF-J9FXH5-F1
#
_entry.id   AF-J9FXH5-F1
#
_cell.length_a   1.000
_cell.length_b   1.000
_cell.length_c   1.000
_cell.angle_alpha   90.00
_cell.angle_beta   90.00
_cell.angle_gamma   90.00
#
_symmetry.space_group_name_H-M   'P 1'
#
loop_
_entity.id
_entity.type
_entity.pdbx_description
1 polymer ?
#
loop_
_entity_poly.entity_id
_entity_poly.type
_entity_poly.pdbx_seq_one_letter_code
_entity_poly.pdbx_strand_id
1 'polypeptide(L)' 'MTQEDTYKTIDDIAEGIYTEKRSKFIAIAIPVRTVDEVKQHLETYQKKYYDARHVCYAYMLGPERKEFR' A
#
# COMPACT_ATOMS: atom_id res chain seq x y z
N MET A 1 32.36 -14.29 -1.34
CA MET A 1 31.20 -13.54 -1.85
C MET A 1 30.19 -13.49 -0.73
N THR A 2 30.18 -12.38 0.00
CA THR A 2 29.19 -12.11 1.07
C THR A 2 27.82 -12.06 0.43
N GLN A 3 26.94 -12.97 0.85
CA GLN A 3 25.54 -12.98 0.45
C GLN A 3 24.92 -11.68 0.98
N GLU A 4 24.48 -10.80 0.09
CA GLU A 4 23.77 -9.58 0.49
C GLU A 4 22.41 -9.99 1.08
N ASP A 5 22.12 -9.50 2.28
CA ASP A 5 20.85 -9.74 2.95
C ASP A 5 19.73 -9.06 2.12
N THR A 6 18.78 -9.86 1.65
CA THR A 6 17.73 -9.43 0.73
C THR A 6 16.38 -9.89 1.22
N TYR A 7 15.37 -9.06 1.00
CA TYR A 7 13.98 -9.35 1.36
C TYR A 7 13.07 -9.08 0.18
N LYS A 8 11.93 -9.76 0.16
CA LYS A 8 10.90 -9.55 -0.86
C LYS A 8 10.09 -8.30 -0.52
N THR A 9 9.85 -7.51 -1.54
CA THR A 9 8.93 -6.37 -1.51
C THR A 9 8.09 -6.38 -2.78
N ILE A 10 7.11 -5.48 -2.87
CA ILE A 10 6.33 -5.23 -4.07
C ILE A 10 7.27 -4.59 -5.11
N ASP A 11 7.27 -5.08 -6.34
CA ASP A 11 8.13 -4.57 -7.42
C ASP A 11 7.51 -3.33 -8.08
N ASP A 12 6.22 -3.41 -8.39
CA ASP A 12 5.43 -2.38 -9.07
C ASP A 12 4.07 -2.16 -8.41
N ILE A 13 3.44 -1.03 -8.69
CA ILE A 13 2.07 -0.75 -8.25
C ILE A 13 1.12 -1.81 -8.80
N ALA A 14 0.29 -2.37 -7.93
CA ALA A 14 -0.75 -3.33 -8.30
C ALA A 14 -2.12 -2.83 -7.82
N GLU A 15 -3.15 -3.10 -8.62
CA GLU A 15 -4.53 -2.80 -8.27
C GLU A 15 -5.43 -4.04 -8.40
N GLY A 16 -6.45 -4.10 -7.56
CA GLY A 16 -7.47 -5.14 -7.59
C GLY A 16 -8.84 -4.54 -7.28
N ILE A 17 -9.85 -4.98 -8.02
CA ILE A 17 -11.24 -4.57 -7.78
C ILE A 17 -12.04 -5.81 -7.43
N TYR A 18 -12.73 -5.76 -6.30
CA TYR A 18 -13.64 -6.80 -5.85
C TYR A 18 -15.00 -6.17 -5.58
N THR A 19 -16.07 -6.80 -6.06
CA THR A 19 -17.44 -6.30 -5.87
C THR A 19 -18.27 -7.36 -5.19
N GLU A 20 -18.90 -7.00 -4.06
CA GLU A 20 -19.76 -7.91 -3.30
C GLU A 20 -20.98 -7.16 -2.76
N LYS A 21 -22.18 -7.71 -2.95
CA LYS A 21 -23.44 -7.15 -2.42
C LYS A 21 -23.60 -5.64 -2.70
N ARG A 22 -23.25 -5.21 -3.93
CA ARG A 22 -23.25 -3.81 -4.40
C ARG A 22 -22.19 -2.90 -3.74
N SER A 23 -21.33 -3.44 -2.89
CA SER A 23 -20.14 -2.74 -2.40
C SER A 23 -18.98 -2.99 -3.35
N LYS A 24 -18.29 -1.92 -3.76
CA LYS A 24 -17.07 -1.97 -4.57
C LYS A 24 -15.87 -1.75 -3.65
N PHE A 25 -14.95 -2.70 -3.63
CA PHE A 25 -13.68 -2.64 -2.93
C PHE A 25 -12.57 -2.43 -3.94
N ILE A 26 -11.75 -1.42 -3.72
CA ILE A 26 -10.60 -1.08 -4.56
C ILE A 26 -9.36 -1.26 -3.69
N ALA A 27 -8.57 -2.29 -3.98
CA ALA A 27 -7.32 -2.60 -3.30
C ALA A 27 -6.16 -2.10 -4.14
N ILE A 28 -5.19 -1.46 -3.51
CA ILE A 28 -4.01 -0.90 -4.17
C ILE A 28 -2.79 -1.26 -3.32
N ALA A 29 -1.81 -1.88 -3.95
CA ALA A 29 -0.53 -2.24 -3.34
C ALA A 29 0.58 -1.41 -4.00
N ILE A 30 1.40 -0.75 -3.19
CA ILE A 30 2.36 0.25 -3.67
C ILE A 30 3.72 -0.03 -3.02
N PRO A 31 4.81 -0.06 -3.80
CA PRO A 31 6.15 -0.07 -3.23
C PRO A 31 6.44 1.26 -2.56
N VAL A 32 6.82 1.23 -1.28
CA VAL A 32 7.17 2.42 -0.49
C VAL A 32 8.46 2.16 0.29
N ARG A 33 9.23 3.22 0.49
CA ARG A 33 10.51 3.22 1.23
C ARG A 33 10.46 4.08 2.49
N THR A 34 9.49 4.99 2.59
CA THR A 34 9.34 5.88 3.75
C THR A 34 7.89 6.07 4.15
N VAL A 35 7.66 6.48 5.40
CA VAL A 35 6.32 6.85 5.89
C VAL A 35 5.76 8.07 5.16
N ASP A 36 6.62 8.96 4.65
CA ASP A 36 6.17 10.14 3.89
C ASP A 36 5.55 9.73 2.56
N GLU A 37 6.19 8.80 1.83
CA GLU A 37 5.64 8.23 0.59
C GLU A 37 4.27 7.58 0.85
N VAL A 38 4.10 6.86 1.97
CA VAL A 38 2.80 6.28 2.36
C VAL A 38 1.73 7.37 2.47
N LYS A 39 2.03 8.49 3.15
CA LYS A 39 1.07 9.59 3.33
C LYS A 39 0.73 10.26 2.00
N GLN A 40 1.73 10.52 1.16
CA GLN A 40 1.54 11.12 -0.17
C GLN A 40 0.63 10.26 -1.06
N HIS A 41 0.86 8.94 -1.07
CA HIS A 41 0.01 8.02 -1.80
C HIS A 41 -1.40 7.95 -1.21
N LEU A 42 -1.52 7.88 0.11
CA LEU A 42 -2.83 7.86 0.77
C LEU A 42 -3.66 9.10 0.42
N GLU A 43 -3.07 10.30 0.46
CA GLU A 43 -3.75 11.53 0.04
C GLU A 43 -4.16 11.50 -1.43
N THR A 44 -3.31 10.98 -2.31
CA THR A 44 -3.58 10.85 -3.74
C THR A 44 -4.81 9.98 -3.98
N TYR A 45 -4.89 8.82 -3.33
CA TYR A 45 -6.01 7.90 -3.50
C TYR A 45 -7.28 8.33 -2.77
N GLN A 46 -7.17 9.01 -1.63
CA GLN A 46 -8.32 9.65 -0.98
C GLN A 46 -8.96 10.72 -1.89
N LYS A 47 -8.14 11.53 -2.58
CA LYS A 47 -8.64 12.51 -3.56
C LYS A 47 -9.24 11.82 -4.79
N LYS A 48 -8.60 10.76 -5.29
CA LYS A 48 -9.07 9.99 -6.45
C LYS A 48 -10.42 9.30 -6.19
N TYR A 49 -10.61 8.78 -4.98
CA TYR A 49 -11.82 8.07 -4.55
C TYR A 49 -12.51 8.84 -3.41
N TYR A 50 -12.80 10.12 -3.65
CA TYR A 50 -13.39 11.02 -2.66
C TYR A 50 -14.76 10.57 -2.15
N ASP A 51 -15.44 9.67 -2.88
CA ASP A 51 -16.75 9.11 -2.56
C ASP A 51 -16.66 7.77 -1.79
N ALA A 52 -15.44 7.27 -1.51
CA ALA A 52 -15.23 6.06 -0.73
C ALA A 52 -15.68 6.25 0.72
N ARG A 53 -16.55 5.35 1.21
CA ARG A 53 -17.04 5.37 2.60
C ARG A 53 -15.96 5.03 3.62
N HIS A 54 -15.02 4.18 3.23
CA HIS A 54 -13.92 3.72 4.07
C HIS A 54 -12.64 3.75 3.25
N VAL A 55 -11.60 4.33 3.85
CA VAL A 55 -10.24 4.30 3.30
C VAL A 55 -9.33 3.64 4.32
N CYS A 56 -9.29 2.31 4.25
CA CYS A 56 -8.40 1.50 5.08
C CYS A 56 -7.03 1.42 4.40
N TYR A 57 -5.97 1.51 5.19
CA TYR A 57 -4.60 1.35 4.71
C TYR A 57 -3.76 0.64 5.76
N ALA A 58 -2.69 0.01 5.30
CA ALA A 58 -1.66 -0.57 6.15
C ALA A 58 -0.32 -0.45 5.42
N TYR A 59 0.78 -0.42 6.16
CA TYR A 59 2.12 -0.44 5.59
C TYR A 59 3.11 -1.16 6.49
N MET A 60 4.21 -1.60 5.88
CA MET A 60 5.33 -2.22 6.57
C MET A 60 6.61 -1.84 5.84
N LEU A 61 7.58 -1.29 6.57
CA LEU A 61 8.82 -0.80 6.00
C LEU A 61 10.02 -1.62 6.49
N GLY A 62 10.90 -1.88 5.53
CA GLY A 62 12.17 -2.57 5.75
C GLY A 62 12.04 -4.07 6.07
N PRO A 63 13.17 -4.79 6.02
CA PRO A 63 13.23 -6.22 6.29
C PRO A 63 12.91 -6.57 7.74
N GLU A 64 13.24 -5.67 8.67
CA GLU A 64 13.03 -5.87 10.10
C GLU A 64 11.57 -5.66 10.53
N ARG A 65 10.74 -5.05 9.67
CA ARG A 65 9.30 -4.83 9.91
C ARG A 65 9.00 -4.07 11.20
N LYS A 66 9.91 -3.19 11.63
CA LYS A 66 9.80 -2.40 12.87
C LYS A 66 8.93 -1.16 12.70
N GLU A 67 8.82 -0.66 11.48
CA GLU A 67 8.05 0.55 11.15
C GLU A 67 6.81 0.15 10.33
N PHE A 68 5.66 0.06 10.99
CA PHE A 68 4.41 -0.43 10.41
C PHE A 68 3.17 0.28 10.98
N ARG A 69 2.05 0.19 10.27
CA ARG A 69 0.73 0.62 10.72
C ARG A 69 -0.38 -0.16 10.03
#